data_AF-A0A377LWF7-F1
#
_entry.id   AF-A0A377LWF7-F1
#
_cell.length_a   1.000
_cell.length_b   1.000
_cell.length_c   1.000
_cell.angle_alpha   90.00
_cell.angle_beta   90.00
_cell.angle_gamma   90.00
#
_symmetry.space_group_name_H-M   'P 1'
#
loop_
_entity.id
_entity.type
_entity.pdbx_description
1 polymer ?
#
loop_
_entity_poly.entity_id
_entity_poly.type
_entity_poly.pdbx_seq_one_letter_code
_entity_poly.pdbx_strand_id
1 'polypeptide(L)'
;MDALRAASKVFVDKLATFQAKFPDAHLGAVVAFGNNVWRQLSGGEGAEELKDFIPYGKGLAPATQYDVLIHILSLRHDVNFSVAQAAVAAFW
;
A
#
# COMPACT_ATOMS: atom_id res chain seq x y z
N MET A 1 15.66 -1.96 -0.22
CA MET A 1 14.89 -0.76 0.16
C MET A 1 14.67 0.19 -1.00
N ASP A 2 15.67 0.43 -1.85
CA ASP A 2 15.51 1.36 -3.00
C ASP A 2 14.43 0.94 -3.99
N ALA A 3 14.26 -0.36 -4.23
CA ALA A 3 13.18 -0.89 -5.06
C ALA A 3 11.79 -0.47 -4.56
N LEU A 4 11.52 -0.58 -3.25
CA LEU A 4 10.24 -0.16 -2.67
C LEU A 4 10.04 1.36 -2.78
N ARG A 5 11.09 2.16 -2.56
CA ARG A 5 11.02 3.62 -2.72
C ARG A 5 10.69 4.01 -4.16
N ALA A 6 11.33 3.37 -5.14
CA ALA A 6 11.09 3.62 -6.55
C ALA A 6 9.68 3.16 -6.97
N ALA A 7 9.28 1.94 -6.59
CA ALA A 7 7.97 1.37 -6.87
C ALA A 7 6.84 2.25 -6.31
N SER A 8 6.95 2.70 -5.06
CA SER A 8 5.96 3.61 -4.46
C SER A 8 5.78 4.90 -5.25
N LYS A 9 6.88 5.53 -5.69
CA LYS A 9 6.83 6.75 -6.52
C LYS A 9 6.14 6.49 -7.86
N VAL A 10 6.55 5.43 -8.56
CA VAL A 10 5.94 5.02 -9.83
C VAL A 10 4.45 4.77 -9.67
N PHE A 11 4.04 4.10 -8.60
CA PHE A 11 2.63 3.79 -8.37
C PHE A 11 1.79 5.04 -8.08
N VAL A 12 2.27 5.98 -7.24
CA VAL A 12 1.50 7.21 -6.97
C VAL A 12 1.39 8.12 -8.21
N ASP A 13 2.40 8.14 -9.08
CA ASP A 13 2.33 8.87 -10.36
C ASP A 13 1.29 8.23 -11.30
N LYS A 14 1.23 6.89 -11.35
CA LYS A 14 0.18 6.18 -12.10
C LYS A 14 -1.20 6.44 -11.52
N LEU A 15 -1.34 6.44 -10.19
CA LEU A 15 -2.60 6.78 -9.52
C LEU A 15 -3.09 8.18 -9.95
N ALA A 16 -2.22 9.19 -9.91
CA ALA A 16 -2.55 10.55 -10.35
C ALA A 16 -3.01 10.59 -11.82
N THR A 17 -2.36 9.81 -12.69
CA THR A 17 -2.77 9.66 -14.10
C THR A 17 -4.18 9.07 -14.23
N PHE A 18 -4.50 8.03 -13.45
CA PHE A 18 -5.85 7.43 -13.44
C PHE A 18 -6.90 8.37 -12.86
N GLN A 19 -6.58 9.14 -11.82
CA GLN A 19 -7.47 10.15 -11.25
C GLN A 19 -7.81 11.25 -12.27
N ALA A 20 -6.82 11.75 -13.02
CA ALA A 20 -7.05 12.72 -14.08
C ALA A 20 -7.86 12.14 -15.25
N LYS A 21 -7.65 10.87 -15.59
CA LYS A 21 -8.39 10.18 -16.66
C LYS A 21 -9.83 9.83 -16.29
N PHE A 22 -10.09 9.57 -15.01
CA PHE A 22 -11.40 9.12 -14.50
C PHE A 22 -11.83 9.96 -13.28
N PRO A 23 -12.09 11.26 -13.44
CA PRO A 23 -12.41 12.14 -12.32
C PRO A 23 -13.67 11.70 -11.55
N ASP A 24 -14.69 11.20 -12.26
CA ASP A 24 -15.95 10.76 -11.68
C ASP A 24 -15.87 9.41 -10.94
N ALA A 25 -14.73 8.71 -11.02
CA ALA A 25 -14.54 7.47 -10.26
C ALA A 25 -14.33 7.73 -8.77
N HIS A 26 -13.97 8.96 -8.36
CA HIS A 26 -13.53 9.28 -6.99
C HIS A 26 -12.45 8.30 -6.49
N LEU A 27 -11.46 8.06 -7.36
CA LEU A 27 -10.39 7.09 -7.13
C LEU A 27 -9.41 7.58 -6.05
N GLY A 28 -9.12 6.71 -5.09
CA GLY A 28 -8.03 6.85 -4.13
C GLY A 28 -7.27 5.53 -3.94
N ALA A 29 -6.00 5.63 -3.55
CA ALA A 29 -5.22 4.48 -3.12
C ALA A 29 -4.17 4.84 -2.08
N VAL A 30 -3.74 3.86 -1.30
CA VAL A 30 -2.73 3.98 -0.23
C VAL A 30 -1.70 2.87 -0.39
N VAL A 31 -0.42 3.22 -0.26
CA VAL A 31 0.68 2.26 -0.02
C VAL A 31 1.08 2.38 1.45
N ALA A 32 1.00 1.27 2.18
CA ALA A 32 1.39 1.18 3.58
C ALA A 32 2.41 0.04 3.77
N PHE A 33 3.19 0.13 4.83
CA PHE A 33 4.30 -0.80 5.10
C PHE A 33 4.18 -1.44 6.49
N GLY A 34 4.58 -2.69 6.59
CA GLY A 34 4.79 -3.38 7.87
C GLY A 34 5.92 -2.73 8.67
N ASN A 35 5.98 -3.03 9.97
CA ASN A 35 6.89 -2.37 10.91
C ASN A 35 8.36 -2.47 10.47
N ASN A 36 8.83 -3.68 10.14
CA ASN A 36 10.23 -3.92 9.81
C ASN A 36 10.68 -3.17 8.56
N VAL A 37 9.85 -3.14 7.51
CA VAL A 37 10.13 -2.36 6.30
C VAL A 37 10.04 -0.86 6.56
N TRP A 38 9.03 -0.41 7.31
CA TRP A 38 8.88 1.00 7.62
C TRP A 38 10.08 1.56 8.39
N ARG A 39 10.57 0.85 9.42
CA ARG A 39 11.76 1.25 10.17
C ARG A 39 13.00 1.39 9.29
N GLN A 40 13.16 0.53 8.28
CA GLN A 40 14.25 0.65 7.31
C GLN A 40 14.04 1.85 6.36
N LEU A 41 12.80 2.12 5.95
CA LEU A 41 12.48 3.23 5.05
C LEU A 41 12.59 4.61 5.74
N SER A 42 12.22 4.70 7.02
CA SER A 42 12.26 5.95 7.80
C SER A 42 13.58 6.20 8.52
N GLY A 43 14.53 5.26 8.48
CA GLY A 43 15.74 5.35 9.29
C GLY A 43 15.47 5.25 10.80
N GLY A 44 14.36 4.61 11.19
CA GLY A 44 13.92 4.48 12.57
C GLY A 44 13.12 5.66 13.12
N GLU A 45 12.97 6.75 12.36
CA GLU A 45 12.29 7.95 12.81
C GLU A 45 10.76 7.82 12.77
N GLY A 46 10.09 8.26 13.84
CA GLY A 46 8.62 8.31 13.96
C GLY A 46 7.95 6.94 14.06
N ALA A 47 6.61 6.94 13.89
CA ALA A 47 5.76 5.75 13.96
C ALA A 47 5.98 4.93 15.24
N GLU A 48 5.99 5.60 16.40
CA GLU A 48 6.37 5.02 17.70
C GLU A 48 5.53 3.81 18.10
N GLU A 49 4.25 3.77 17.72
CA GLU A 49 3.33 2.69 18.04
C GLU A 49 3.30 1.56 17.00
N LEU A 50 4.00 1.72 15.86
CA LEU A 50 4.03 0.72 14.81
C LEU A 50 4.76 -0.53 15.29
N LYS A 51 4.09 -1.68 15.14
CA LYS A 51 4.57 -2.99 15.55
C LYS A 51 3.96 -4.07 14.66
N ASP A 52 4.60 -5.23 14.60
CA ASP A 52 4.02 -6.38 13.94
C ASP A 52 2.73 -6.79 14.67
N PHE A 53 1.71 -7.17 13.91
CA PHE A 53 0.49 -7.70 14.47
C PHE A 53 0.77 -9.04 15.16
N ILE A 54 0.42 -9.16 16.43
CA ILE A 54 0.52 -10.38 17.21
C ILE A 54 -0.85 -11.06 17.33
N PRO A 55 -0.93 -12.39 17.51
CA PRO A 55 -2.20 -13.06 17.75
C PRO A 55 -2.88 -12.56 19.03
N TYR A 56 -4.21 -12.43 18.99
CA TYR A 56 -5.03 -12.07 20.16
C TYR A 56 -5.99 -13.20 20.55
N GLY A 57 -6.47 -13.19 21.80
CA GLY A 57 -7.44 -14.17 22.29
C GLY A 57 -6.91 -15.62 22.28
N LYS A 58 -5.62 -15.81 22.60
CA LYS A 58 -4.93 -17.12 22.55
C LYS A 58 -4.95 -17.77 21.15
N GLY A 59 -4.85 -16.94 20.09
CA GLY A 59 -4.82 -17.39 18.70
C GLY A 59 -6.19 -17.41 18.01
N LEU A 60 -7.25 -16.96 18.69
CA LEU A 60 -8.56 -16.77 18.07
C LEU A 60 -8.51 -15.74 16.93
N ALA A 61 -7.77 -14.64 17.12
CA ALA A 61 -7.41 -13.73 16.05
C ALA A 61 -6.01 -14.10 15.53
N PRO A 62 -5.89 -14.71 14.34
CA PRO A 62 -4.60 -15.12 13.80
C PRO A 62 -3.78 -13.91 13.35
N ALA A 63 -2.45 -14.06 13.35
CA ALA A 63 -1.54 -13.05 12.85
C ALA A 63 -0.92 -13.48 11.52
N THR A 64 -1.07 -12.64 10.51
CA THR A 64 -0.52 -12.81 9.16
C THR A 64 0.13 -11.51 8.71
N GLN A 65 1.09 -10.99 9.50
CA GLN A 65 1.81 -9.77 9.18
C GLN A 65 2.52 -9.89 7.83
N TYR A 66 2.41 -8.86 7.00
CA TYR A 66 3.12 -8.73 5.73
C TYR A 66 3.85 -7.37 5.66
N ASP A 67 4.72 -7.24 4.66
CA ASP A 67 5.60 -6.09 4.51
C ASP A 67 4.96 -4.89 3.79
N VAL A 68 4.01 -5.15 2.88
CA VAL A 68 3.38 -4.12 2.04
C VAL A 68 1.87 -4.37 1.98
N LEU A 69 1.11 -3.28 2.11
CA LEU A 69 -0.33 -3.24 1.85
C LEU A 69 -0.62 -2.17 0.80
N ILE A 70 -1.43 -2.53 -0.20
CA ILE A 70 -1.96 -1.60 -1.19
C ILE A 70 -3.48 -1.64 -1.10
N HIS A 71 -4.09 -0.53 -0.71
CA HIS A 71 -5.55 -0.38 -0.67
C HIS A 71 -5.99 0.55 -1.80
N ILE A 72 -6.90 0.10 -2.66
CA ILE A 72 -7.44 0.86 -3.80
C ILE A 72 -8.96 0.92 -3.64
N LEU A 73 -9.54 2.12 -3.76
CA LEU A 73 -10.98 2.33 -3.65
C LEU A 73 -11.46 3.35 -4.68
N SER A 74 -12.66 3.13 -5.22
CA SER A 74 -13.35 4.07 -6.10
C SER A 74 -14.80 3.61 -6.29
N LEU A 75 -15.61 4.41 -6.98
CA LEU A 75 -16.96 4.05 -7.42
C LEU A 75 -16.95 3.10 -8.64
N ARG A 76 -15.79 2.70 -9.16
CA ARG A 76 -15.62 1.92 -10.39
C ARG A 76 -14.62 0.78 -10.22
N HIS A 77 -15.13 -0.45 -10.11
CA HIS A 77 -14.29 -1.64 -9.94
C HIS A 77 -13.33 -1.89 -11.10
N ASP A 78 -13.74 -1.58 -12.34
CA ASP A 78 -12.88 -1.70 -13.52
C ASP A 78 -11.67 -0.75 -13.48
N VAL A 79 -11.86 0.46 -12.96
CA VAL A 79 -10.78 1.39 -12.67
C VAL A 79 -9.89 0.85 -11.55
N ASN A 80 -10.47 0.31 -10.47
CA ASN A 80 -9.71 -0.30 -9.38
C ASN A 80 -8.82 -1.44 -9.88
N PHE A 81 -9.34 -2.29 -10.77
CA PHE A 81 -8.59 -3.41 -11.34
C PHE A 81 -7.40 -2.92 -12.19
N SER A 82 -7.61 -1.91 -13.02
CA SER A 82 -6.54 -1.31 -13.83
C SER A 82 -5.43 -0.70 -12.96
N VAL A 83 -5.82 -0.05 -11.86
CA VAL A 83 -4.86 0.49 -10.88
C VAL A 83 -4.14 -0.63 -10.14
N ALA A 84 -4.82 -1.73 -9.82
CA ALA A 84 -4.19 -2.90 -9.20
C ALA A 84 -3.17 -3.57 -10.13
N GLN A 85 -3.44 -3.64 -11.44
CA GLN A 85 -2.43 -4.10 -12.41
C GLN A 85 -1.21 -3.17 -12.47
N ALA A 86 -1.43 -1.85 -12.38
CA ALA A 86 -0.35 -0.88 -12.29
C ALA A 86 0.46 -1.02 -10.99
N ALA A 87 -0.21 -1.35 -9.87
CA ALA A 87 0.46 -1.69 -8.62
C ALA A 87 1.33 -2.94 -8.77
N VAL A 88 0.77 -4.02 -9.34
CA VAL A 88 1.51 -5.26 -9.59
C VAL A 88 2.76 -4.98 -10.40
N ALA A 89 2.64 -4.29 -11.55
CA ALA A 89 3.77 -3.98 -12.42
C ALA A 89 4.83 -3.04 -11.81
N ALA A 90 4.49 -2.30 -10.75
CA ALA A 90 5.43 -1.42 -10.06
C ALA A 90 6.21 -2.16 -8.97
N PHE A 91 5.59 -3.13 -8.29
CA PHE A 91 6.15 -3.80 -7.12
C PHE A 91 6.65 -5.24 -7.39
N TRP A 92 6.23 -5.87 -8.50
CA TRP A 92 6.56 -7.24 -8.90
C TRP A 92 6.87 -7.33 -10.40
#